data_AF-A0A432IGH8-F1
#
_entry.id   AF-A0A432IGH8-F1
#
_cell.length_a   1.000
_cell.length_b   1.000
_cell.length_c   1.000
_cell.angle_alpha   90.00
_cell.angle_beta   90.00
_cell.angle_gamma   90.00
#
_symmetry.space_group_name_H-M   'P 1'
#
loop_
_entity.id
_entity.type
_entity.pdbx_description
1 polymer ?
#
loop_
_entity_poly.entity_id
_entity_poly.type
_entity_poly.pdbx_seq_one_letter_code
_entity_poly.pdbx_strand_id
1 'polypeptide(L)'
;LIWAEVPFVNRFSGEEGENAKLQLLELIRQNYNHPSIFVWGLHNEVYASRKMLFPILLTEELHNLAKSEDPDRFTVSTSGFGDLTRPIDAHTDLMASNRYFGWYYGKTNDMGAWADKTRKVRPDNPVCVAEYGAGGNLAHQKYHPKQPAARAPFFPEQYQSLQHEIQWEALQSRPFIWGTYAWNMFDFNVAGWKRGGLKGLNHKGFITYDRKHKKDVFYFYKANWSKDPVLHLTSKRLKKVDIPKIDIKAYSNFEKVTLKVNGKIIGAQTGNSVHVFKWSDVALKKGKNQIEVTAGDQKKWRDATTLVYDPNLKQHELNEKRKRVKKGFDVVLASEEDQKNIAEYAVDNDPNTRWSAKKKGAWIRLDLSKERALDSLSVQWYKGKERKYEFSIAYSTDGNSWIEVFSGKSSGKANQPEKYSFSEPVKTRYIRIKSNGSNVNPWTNISEVILPSL
;
A
#
# COMPACT_ATOMS: atom_id res chain seq x y z
N LEU A 1 -16.72 26.09 -7.09
CA LEU A 1 -17.58 25.12 -7.79
C LEU A 1 -17.51 23.80 -7.03
N ILE A 2 -18.66 23.24 -6.68
CA ILE A 2 -18.85 22.06 -5.84
C ILE A 2 -19.89 21.17 -6.53
N TRP A 3 -19.62 19.87 -6.49
CA TRP A 3 -20.57 18.79 -6.77
C TRP A 3 -21.05 18.27 -5.41
N ALA A 4 -22.37 18.28 -5.19
CA ALA A 4 -23.01 17.66 -4.02
C ALA A 4 -23.83 16.43 -4.44
N GLU A 5 -23.82 15.34 -3.68
CA GLU A 5 -24.43 14.07 -4.10
C GLU A 5 -25.18 13.34 -2.98
N VAL A 6 -26.11 12.48 -3.38
CA VAL A 6 -26.79 11.53 -2.47
C VAL A 6 -25.99 10.23 -2.34
N PRO A 7 -26.09 9.49 -1.22
CA PRO A 7 -25.34 8.27 -0.99
C PRO A 7 -25.98 7.03 -1.65
N PHE A 8 -26.51 7.15 -2.87
CA PHE A 8 -26.93 5.99 -3.65
C PHE A 8 -25.71 5.36 -4.33
N VAL A 9 -25.06 4.42 -3.63
CA VAL A 9 -23.72 3.97 -3.99
C VAL A 9 -23.52 2.45 -3.90
N ASN A 10 -22.65 1.92 -4.76
CA ASN A 10 -22.11 0.55 -4.75
C ASN A 10 -23.11 -0.59 -5.06
N ARG A 11 -24.23 -0.67 -4.34
CA ARG A 11 -25.23 -1.74 -4.43
C ARG A 11 -26.62 -1.17 -4.35
N PHE A 12 -27.59 -1.99 -4.75
CA PHE A 12 -29.01 -1.69 -4.60
C PHE A 12 -29.79 -2.93 -4.16
N SER A 13 -30.93 -2.72 -3.50
CA SER A 13 -31.86 -3.80 -3.10
C SER A 13 -33.13 -3.82 -3.95
N GLY A 14 -33.50 -2.71 -4.57
CA GLY A 14 -34.80 -2.52 -5.23
C GLY A 14 -35.84 -1.86 -4.33
N GLU A 15 -35.48 -1.47 -3.11
CA GLU A 15 -36.39 -0.94 -2.09
C GLU A 15 -36.01 0.48 -1.62
N GLU A 16 -34.84 0.97 -2.03
CA GLU A 16 -34.32 2.27 -1.59
C GLU A 16 -34.93 3.47 -2.31
N GLY A 17 -35.80 3.26 -3.30
CA GLY A 17 -36.26 4.31 -4.23
C GLY A 17 -36.82 5.54 -3.52
N GLU A 18 -37.76 5.35 -2.60
CA GLU A 18 -38.36 6.45 -1.84
C GLU A 18 -37.36 7.14 -0.91
N ASN A 19 -36.45 6.38 -0.30
CA ASN A 19 -35.41 6.97 0.54
C ASN A 19 -34.39 7.78 -0.27
N ALA A 20 -33.99 7.31 -1.45
CA ALA A 20 -33.08 8.01 -2.35
C ALA A 20 -33.70 9.34 -2.84
N LYS A 21 -34.98 9.33 -3.21
CA LYS A 21 -35.73 10.53 -3.59
C LYS A 21 -35.83 11.53 -2.44
N LEU A 22 -36.17 11.06 -1.24
CA LEU A 22 -36.26 11.93 -0.06
C LEU A 22 -34.92 12.59 0.26
N GLN A 23 -33.82 11.83 0.27
CA GLN A 23 -32.49 12.39 0.49
C GLN A 23 -32.08 13.40 -0.60
N LEU A 24 -32.48 13.18 -1.86
CA LEU A 24 -32.23 14.14 -2.94
C LEU A 24 -33.03 15.44 -2.75
N LEU A 25 -34.30 15.34 -2.38
CA LEU A 25 -35.13 16.52 -2.04
C LEU A 25 -34.52 17.31 -0.88
N GLU A 26 -34.12 16.63 0.18
CA GLU A 26 -33.46 17.25 1.33
C GLU A 26 -32.15 17.92 0.93
N LEU A 27 -31.30 17.21 0.18
CA LEU A 27 -30.03 17.74 -0.33
C LEU A 27 -30.25 19.02 -1.13
N ILE A 28 -31.16 19.01 -2.10
CA ILE A 28 -31.43 20.18 -2.95
C ILE A 28 -32.00 21.32 -2.11
N ARG A 29 -33.10 21.10 -1.38
CA ARG A 29 -33.81 22.17 -0.66
C ARG A 29 -32.97 22.80 0.44
N GLN A 30 -32.21 22.01 1.19
CA GLN A 30 -31.34 22.53 2.25
C GLN A 30 -30.15 23.32 1.69
N ASN A 31 -29.71 23.01 0.47
CA ASN A 31 -28.49 23.57 -0.12
C ASN A 31 -28.74 24.46 -1.34
N TYR A 32 -30.00 24.76 -1.66
CA TYR A 32 -30.43 25.44 -2.90
C TYR A 32 -29.75 26.80 -3.11
N ASN A 33 -29.59 27.57 -2.03
CA ASN A 33 -29.05 28.92 -2.08
C ASN A 33 -27.50 28.98 -2.14
N HIS A 34 -26.81 27.85 -2.25
CA HIS A 34 -25.35 27.84 -2.36
C HIS A 34 -24.90 28.05 -3.81
N PRO A 35 -24.33 29.23 -4.16
CA PRO A 35 -23.84 29.50 -5.53
C PRO A 35 -22.60 28.67 -5.86
N SER A 36 -21.96 28.06 -4.86
CA SER A 36 -20.85 27.15 -5.07
C SER A 36 -21.27 25.85 -5.74
N ILE A 37 -22.51 25.38 -5.51
CA ILE A 37 -23.01 24.11 -6.07
C ILE A 37 -23.47 24.36 -7.49
N PHE A 38 -22.95 23.57 -8.43
CA PHE A 38 -23.33 23.67 -9.85
C PHE A 38 -23.94 22.37 -10.40
N VAL A 39 -23.84 21.27 -9.64
CA VAL A 39 -24.28 19.95 -10.09
C VAL A 39 -24.71 19.06 -8.92
N TRP A 40 -25.79 18.29 -9.13
CA TRP A 40 -26.33 17.29 -8.21
C TRP A 40 -25.96 15.87 -8.66
N GLY A 41 -25.24 15.13 -7.81
CA GLY A 41 -24.85 13.74 -8.04
C GLY A 41 -25.95 12.77 -7.64
N LEU A 42 -26.38 11.93 -8.59
CA LEU A 42 -27.53 11.04 -8.38
C LEU A 42 -27.14 9.63 -7.91
N HIS A 43 -25.97 9.13 -8.32
CA HIS A 43 -25.41 7.87 -7.83
C HIS A 43 -23.90 7.78 -8.05
N ASN A 44 -23.24 6.83 -7.35
CA ASN A 44 -21.85 6.47 -7.59
C ASN A 44 -21.60 4.96 -7.60
N GLU A 45 -21.08 4.44 -8.71
CA GLU A 45 -20.75 3.02 -8.90
C GLU A 45 -21.93 2.06 -8.61
N VAL A 46 -23.14 2.45 -9.03
CA VAL A 46 -24.30 1.55 -9.06
C VAL A 46 -24.40 0.93 -10.45
N TYR A 47 -24.72 -0.37 -10.51
CA TYR A 47 -24.57 -1.15 -11.73
C TYR A 47 -25.89 -1.79 -12.16
N ALA A 48 -26.35 -1.47 -13.37
CA ALA A 48 -27.50 -2.12 -13.98
C ALA A 48 -27.10 -3.24 -14.95
N SER A 49 -28.05 -4.12 -15.27
CA SER A 49 -27.92 -5.11 -16.34
C SER A 49 -29.24 -5.25 -17.09
N ARG A 50 -29.26 -5.98 -18.22
CA ARG A 50 -30.51 -6.27 -18.96
C ARG A 50 -31.60 -6.93 -18.10
N LYS A 51 -31.22 -7.59 -16.99
CA LYS A 51 -32.15 -8.25 -16.05
C LYS A 51 -32.39 -7.44 -14.78
N MET A 52 -31.69 -6.32 -14.59
CA MET A 52 -31.76 -5.49 -13.39
C MET A 52 -31.83 -4.02 -13.80
N LEU A 53 -33.05 -3.59 -14.13
CA LEU A 53 -33.34 -2.25 -14.64
C LEU A 53 -33.57 -1.21 -13.52
N PHE A 54 -33.80 -1.65 -12.28
CA PHE A 54 -34.12 -0.76 -11.17
C PHE A 54 -33.18 0.46 -11.04
N PRO A 55 -31.84 0.33 -11.11
CA PRO A 55 -30.97 1.50 -11.00
C PRO A 55 -31.11 2.49 -12.17
N ILE A 56 -31.47 2.02 -13.36
CA ILE A 56 -31.73 2.87 -14.53
C ILE A 56 -32.98 3.71 -14.24
N LEU A 57 -34.08 3.04 -13.90
CA LEU A 57 -35.36 3.69 -13.60
C LEU A 57 -35.22 4.67 -12.44
N LEU A 58 -34.56 4.27 -11.35
CA LEU A 58 -34.35 5.15 -10.21
C LEU A 58 -33.47 6.35 -10.58
N THR A 59 -32.43 6.18 -11.40
CA THR A 59 -31.60 7.33 -11.84
C THR A 59 -32.40 8.32 -12.68
N GLU A 60 -33.28 7.84 -13.55
CA GLU A 60 -34.19 8.68 -14.34
C GLU A 60 -35.21 9.40 -13.45
N GLU A 61 -35.81 8.71 -12.47
CA GLU A 61 -36.71 9.32 -11.49
C GLU A 61 -36.00 10.40 -10.66
N LEU A 62 -34.76 10.15 -10.21
CA LEU A 62 -33.96 11.13 -9.48
C LEU A 62 -33.56 12.32 -10.36
N HIS A 63 -33.25 12.11 -11.64
CA HIS A 63 -32.97 13.19 -12.58
C HIS A 63 -34.19 14.09 -12.75
N ASN A 64 -35.35 13.51 -13.03
CA ASN A 64 -36.60 14.26 -13.20
C ASN A 64 -36.97 15.02 -11.93
N LEU A 65 -36.78 14.42 -10.76
CA LEU A 65 -37.01 15.06 -9.46
C LEU A 65 -36.05 16.24 -9.21
N ALA A 66 -34.76 16.07 -9.51
CA ALA A 66 -33.80 17.17 -9.42
C ALA A 66 -34.19 18.32 -10.36
N LYS A 67 -34.61 18.02 -11.59
CA LYS A 67 -35.05 19.02 -12.56
C LYS A 67 -36.36 19.71 -12.20
N SER A 68 -37.27 19.03 -11.50
CA SER A 68 -38.50 19.68 -11.01
C SER A 68 -38.23 20.64 -9.86
N GLU A 69 -37.25 20.35 -9.00
CA GLU A 69 -36.92 21.17 -7.83
C GLU A 69 -35.89 22.27 -8.13
N ASP A 70 -34.95 22.01 -9.02
CA ASP A 70 -33.84 22.91 -9.34
C ASP A 70 -33.45 22.78 -10.83
N PRO A 71 -34.26 23.33 -11.76
CA PRO A 71 -34.03 23.20 -13.19
C PRO A 71 -32.73 23.88 -13.67
N ASP A 72 -32.19 24.83 -12.90
CA ASP A 72 -31.05 25.66 -13.28
C ASP A 72 -29.68 24.99 -13.04
N ARG A 73 -29.64 23.86 -12.30
CA ARG A 73 -28.41 23.10 -12.06
C ARG A 73 -28.36 21.80 -12.85
N PHE A 74 -27.14 21.37 -13.15
CA PHE A 74 -26.92 20.08 -13.81
C PHE A 74 -27.16 18.92 -12.85
N THR A 75 -27.40 17.75 -13.42
CA THR A 75 -27.35 16.44 -12.76
C THR A 75 -26.17 15.65 -13.31
N VAL A 76 -25.58 14.80 -12.48
CA VAL A 76 -24.46 13.95 -12.86
C VAL A 76 -24.57 12.58 -12.20
N SER A 77 -24.04 11.56 -12.87
CA SER A 77 -23.92 10.22 -12.32
C SER A 77 -22.53 9.65 -12.59
N THR A 78 -22.05 8.78 -11.69
CA THR A 78 -20.68 8.27 -11.74
C THR A 78 -20.63 6.77 -11.98
N SER A 79 -19.99 6.38 -13.10
CA SER A 79 -19.78 4.98 -13.47
C SER A 79 -18.39 4.47 -13.08
N GLY A 80 -18.33 3.31 -12.44
CA GLY A 80 -17.07 2.58 -12.18
C GLY A 80 -16.52 1.86 -13.42
N PHE A 81 -17.32 1.76 -14.49
CA PHE A 81 -16.91 1.12 -15.73
C PHE A 81 -16.17 2.08 -16.65
N GLY A 82 -15.27 1.53 -17.48
CA GLY A 82 -14.54 2.33 -18.47
C GLY A 82 -15.28 2.47 -19.79
N ASP A 83 -16.32 1.67 -19.97
CA ASP A 83 -17.23 1.71 -21.11
C ASP A 83 -18.49 2.45 -20.69
N LEU A 84 -18.71 3.62 -21.30
CA LEU A 84 -19.78 4.56 -20.98
C LEU A 84 -20.91 4.54 -22.02
N THR A 85 -21.10 3.44 -22.77
CA THR A 85 -22.26 3.26 -23.67
C THR A 85 -23.42 2.54 -23.01
N ARG A 86 -23.39 2.35 -21.69
CA ARG A 86 -24.39 1.52 -21.03
C ARG A 86 -25.67 2.32 -20.83
N PRO A 87 -26.85 1.68 -20.81
CA PRO A 87 -28.11 2.40 -20.64
C PRO A 87 -28.12 3.33 -19.43
N ILE A 88 -27.61 2.87 -18.28
CA ILE A 88 -27.54 3.66 -17.05
C ILE A 88 -26.74 4.97 -17.17
N ASP A 89 -25.81 5.05 -18.13
CA ASP A 89 -24.92 6.20 -18.31
C ASP A 89 -25.60 7.34 -19.12
N ALA A 90 -26.87 7.20 -19.51
CA ALA A 90 -27.56 8.12 -20.43
C ALA A 90 -28.65 9.00 -19.77
N HIS A 91 -28.80 8.96 -18.44
CA HIS A 91 -29.96 9.53 -17.72
C HIS A 91 -29.66 10.81 -16.93
N THR A 92 -28.54 11.48 -17.20
CA THR A 92 -28.10 12.71 -16.51
C THR A 92 -27.54 13.72 -17.51
N ASP A 93 -27.53 15.00 -17.14
CA ASP A 93 -27.02 16.06 -18.04
C ASP A 93 -25.53 15.91 -18.31
N LEU A 94 -24.77 15.52 -17.28
CA LEU A 94 -23.32 15.31 -17.33
C LEU A 94 -22.96 13.89 -16.94
N MET A 95 -21.88 13.38 -17.53
CA MET A 95 -21.36 12.05 -17.24
C MET A 95 -20.03 12.09 -16.50
N ALA A 96 -19.83 11.19 -15.55
CA ALA A 96 -18.56 11.01 -14.86
C ALA A 96 -18.15 9.53 -14.73
N SER A 97 -16.84 9.29 -14.59
CA SER A 97 -16.30 7.95 -14.41
C SER A 97 -15.14 7.87 -13.42
N ASN A 98 -15.12 6.81 -12.63
CA ASN A 98 -14.04 6.49 -11.69
C ASN A 98 -12.97 5.64 -12.38
N ARG A 99 -11.76 6.20 -12.53
CA ARG A 99 -10.66 5.60 -13.30
C ARG A 99 -9.40 5.41 -12.44
N TYR A 100 -9.01 4.15 -12.25
CA TYR A 100 -7.90 3.74 -11.37
C TYR A 100 -6.80 2.97 -12.12
N PHE A 101 -6.46 3.44 -13.32
CA PHE A 101 -5.39 2.88 -14.14
C PHE A 101 -4.04 2.89 -13.39
N GLY A 102 -3.32 1.77 -13.40
CA GLY A 102 -2.09 1.59 -12.63
C GLY A 102 -2.31 1.34 -11.13
N TRP A 103 -3.53 1.38 -10.62
CA TRP A 103 -3.82 1.00 -9.24
C TRP A 103 -4.61 -0.30 -9.17
N TYR A 104 -5.87 -0.29 -9.62
CA TYR A 104 -6.73 -1.48 -9.58
C TYR A 104 -6.65 -2.33 -10.86
N TYR A 105 -6.34 -1.71 -12.00
CA TYR A 105 -6.29 -2.36 -13.30
C TYR A 105 -5.41 -1.56 -14.25
N GLY A 106 -5.05 -2.15 -15.39
CA GLY A 106 -4.27 -1.49 -16.43
C GLY A 106 -2.93 -0.92 -15.95
N LYS A 107 -2.35 -0.06 -16.78
CA LYS A 107 -1.08 0.65 -16.56
C LYS A 107 -1.35 2.12 -16.30
N THR A 108 -0.46 2.77 -15.55
CA THR A 108 -0.59 4.20 -15.21
C THR A 108 -0.82 5.12 -16.42
N ASN A 109 -0.23 4.80 -17.58
CA ASN A 109 -0.31 5.58 -18.81
C ASN A 109 -1.57 5.33 -19.66
N ASP A 110 -2.48 4.44 -19.24
CA ASP A 110 -3.69 4.13 -20.01
C ASP A 110 -4.76 5.24 -19.94
N MET A 111 -4.63 6.22 -19.03
CA MET A 111 -5.63 7.27 -18.79
C MET A 111 -5.94 8.10 -20.04
N GLY A 112 -4.90 8.54 -20.76
CA GLY A 112 -5.09 9.37 -21.96
C GLY A 112 -5.80 8.62 -23.09
N ALA A 113 -5.38 7.38 -23.37
CA ALA A 113 -6.00 6.55 -24.39
C ALA A 113 -7.46 6.23 -24.07
N TRP A 114 -7.79 6.02 -22.79
CA TRP A 114 -9.18 5.87 -22.36
C TRP A 114 -9.99 7.16 -22.62
N ALA A 115 -9.47 8.32 -22.22
CA ALA A 115 -10.18 9.59 -22.41
C ALA A 115 -10.46 9.88 -23.89
N ASP A 116 -9.49 9.64 -24.77
CA ASP A 116 -9.64 9.85 -26.23
C ASP A 116 -10.66 8.89 -26.83
N LYS A 117 -10.65 7.62 -26.41
CA LYS A 117 -11.65 6.63 -26.84
C LYS A 117 -13.05 7.04 -26.38
N THR A 118 -13.19 7.47 -25.12
CA THR A 118 -14.46 7.92 -24.56
C THR A 118 -15.00 9.13 -25.34
N ARG A 119 -14.15 10.11 -25.69
CA ARG A 119 -14.55 11.27 -26.50
C ARG A 119 -15.13 10.87 -27.87
N LYS A 120 -14.59 9.85 -28.53
CA LYS A 120 -15.10 9.35 -29.82
C LYS A 120 -16.50 8.74 -29.70
N VAL A 121 -16.77 8.11 -28.56
CA VAL A 121 -18.04 7.43 -28.29
C VAL A 121 -19.10 8.39 -27.75
N ARG A 122 -18.68 9.45 -27.05
CA ARG A 122 -19.53 10.54 -26.54
C ARG A 122 -19.04 11.90 -27.06
N PRO A 123 -19.25 12.22 -28.34
CA PRO A 123 -18.80 13.49 -28.91
C PRO A 123 -19.57 14.71 -28.36
N ASP A 124 -20.82 14.52 -27.92
CA ASP A 124 -21.68 15.64 -27.51
C ASP A 124 -21.94 15.68 -25.99
N ASN A 125 -21.49 14.65 -25.26
CA ASN A 125 -21.63 14.58 -23.80
C ASN A 125 -20.23 14.54 -23.16
N PRO A 126 -19.71 15.69 -22.68
CA PRO A 126 -18.43 15.77 -21.98
C PRO A 126 -18.38 14.85 -20.76
N VAL A 127 -17.22 14.22 -20.54
CA VAL A 127 -17.03 13.25 -19.45
C VAL A 127 -16.07 13.80 -18.40
N CYS A 128 -16.39 13.61 -17.12
CA CYS A 128 -15.51 13.87 -15.99
C CYS A 128 -14.78 12.60 -15.55
N VAL A 129 -13.56 12.77 -15.04
CA VAL A 129 -12.91 11.75 -14.21
C VAL A 129 -13.20 12.07 -12.74
N ALA A 130 -14.23 11.46 -12.17
CA ALA A 130 -14.73 11.75 -10.81
C ALA A 130 -13.86 11.14 -9.71
N GLU A 131 -13.10 10.09 -10.03
CA GLU A 131 -12.10 9.55 -9.12
C GLU A 131 -10.89 9.03 -9.89
N TYR A 132 -9.69 9.38 -9.43
CA TYR A 132 -8.44 8.74 -9.83
C TYR A 132 -7.39 8.89 -8.74
N GLY A 133 -6.49 7.92 -8.61
CA GLY A 133 -5.38 7.98 -7.64
C GLY A 133 -4.85 6.63 -7.19
N ALA A 134 -3.90 6.67 -6.25
CA ALA A 134 -3.24 5.50 -5.67
C ALA A 134 -3.00 5.70 -4.18
N GLY A 135 -2.90 4.60 -3.44
CA GLY A 135 -2.56 4.65 -2.03
C GLY A 135 -1.10 5.03 -1.83
N GLY A 136 -0.83 5.96 -0.92
CA GLY A 136 0.50 6.30 -0.43
C GLY A 136 0.51 6.34 1.10
N ASN A 137 1.33 5.50 1.73
CA ASN A 137 1.53 5.52 3.18
C ASN A 137 2.88 6.18 3.50
N LEU A 138 2.90 7.15 4.40
CA LEU A 138 4.10 7.88 4.80
C LEU A 138 5.22 6.99 5.36
N ALA A 139 4.89 5.86 5.96
CA ALA A 139 5.86 4.90 6.47
C ALA A 139 6.48 4.03 5.36
N HIS A 140 5.90 4.02 4.17
CA HIS A 140 6.31 3.18 3.06
C HIS A 140 7.09 4.00 2.04
N GLN A 141 8.41 3.91 2.14
CA GLN A 141 9.35 4.66 1.33
C GLN A 141 10.15 3.69 0.48
N LYS A 142 10.20 3.93 -0.82
CA LYS A 142 11.00 3.12 -1.75
C LYS A 142 11.47 3.98 -2.90
N TYR A 143 12.77 3.93 -3.19
CA TYR A 143 13.30 4.50 -4.41
C TYR A 143 12.81 3.70 -5.62
N HIS A 144 12.28 4.39 -6.63
CA HIS A 144 11.74 3.81 -7.87
C HIS A 144 10.83 2.59 -7.63
N PRO A 145 9.70 2.77 -6.91
CA PRO A 145 8.79 1.68 -6.68
C PRO A 145 8.14 1.23 -7.99
N LYS A 146 8.05 -0.08 -8.18
CA LYS A 146 7.13 -0.66 -9.18
C LYS A 146 5.68 -0.47 -8.71
N GLN A 147 4.74 -0.59 -9.64
CA GLN A 147 3.31 -0.63 -9.34
C GLN A 147 3.01 -1.66 -8.24
N PRO A 148 2.50 -1.23 -7.07
CA PRO A 148 2.12 -2.14 -6.01
C PRO A 148 0.76 -2.79 -6.34
N ALA A 149 0.53 -3.99 -5.82
CA ALA A 149 -0.81 -4.56 -5.87
C ALA A 149 -1.75 -3.76 -4.95
N ALA A 150 -2.94 -3.37 -5.42
CA ALA A 150 -3.86 -2.50 -4.67
C ALA A 150 -4.39 -3.07 -3.34
N ARG A 151 -4.14 -4.36 -3.05
CA ARG A 151 -4.47 -5.01 -1.77
C ARG A 151 -3.23 -5.37 -0.93
N ALA A 152 -2.04 -4.99 -1.39
CA ALA A 152 -0.79 -5.27 -0.70
C ALA A 152 -0.70 -4.51 0.64
N PRO A 153 0.10 -4.99 1.60
CA PRO A 153 0.39 -4.27 2.83
C PRO A 153 1.36 -3.10 2.63
N PHE A 154 1.91 -2.89 1.42
CA PHE A 154 2.97 -1.91 1.17
C PHE A 154 2.60 -0.97 0.01
N PHE A 155 2.47 0.32 0.32
CA PHE A 155 2.00 1.39 -0.58
C PHE A 155 3.00 2.55 -0.58
N PRO A 156 4.01 2.51 -1.47
CA PRO A 156 5.06 3.53 -1.53
C PRO A 156 4.50 4.92 -1.84
N GLU A 157 4.86 5.91 -1.03
CA GLU A 157 4.49 7.31 -1.30
C GLU A 157 5.00 7.79 -2.66
N GLN A 158 6.21 7.36 -3.06
CA GLN A 158 6.78 7.67 -4.37
C GLN A 158 5.92 7.17 -5.54
N TYR A 159 5.21 6.05 -5.35
CA TYR A 159 4.33 5.50 -6.39
C TYR A 159 3.07 6.34 -6.55
N GLN A 160 2.45 6.77 -5.43
CA GLN A 160 1.30 7.68 -5.47
C GLN A 160 1.63 8.92 -6.30
N SER A 161 2.76 9.56 -6.01
CA SER A 161 3.16 10.79 -6.70
C SER A 161 3.46 10.56 -8.19
N LEU A 162 4.18 9.48 -8.53
CA LEU A 162 4.44 9.09 -9.92
C LEU A 162 3.14 8.87 -10.71
N GLN A 163 2.13 8.25 -10.10
CA GLN A 163 0.87 8.00 -10.77
C GLN A 163 0.12 9.31 -11.07
N HIS A 164 0.08 10.23 -10.11
CA HIS A 164 -0.57 11.53 -10.31
C HIS A 164 0.18 12.40 -11.33
N GLU A 165 1.52 12.35 -11.37
CA GLU A 165 2.32 13.04 -12.40
C GLU A 165 1.87 12.64 -13.82
N ILE A 166 1.85 11.33 -14.08
CA ILE A 166 1.52 10.78 -15.40
C ILE A 166 0.04 11.02 -15.75
N GLN A 167 -0.87 10.83 -14.79
CA GLN A 167 -2.30 10.95 -15.07
C GLN A 167 -2.75 12.40 -15.21
N TRP A 168 -2.21 13.32 -14.41
CA TRP A 168 -2.49 14.73 -14.57
C TRP A 168 -1.96 15.27 -15.90
N GLU A 169 -0.74 14.90 -16.31
CA GLU A 169 -0.20 15.28 -17.63
C GLU A 169 -1.11 14.80 -18.78
N ALA A 170 -1.65 13.59 -18.67
CA ALA A 170 -2.62 13.08 -19.63
C ALA A 170 -3.96 13.81 -19.58
N LEU A 171 -4.48 14.15 -18.41
CA LEU A 171 -5.80 14.78 -18.28
C LEU A 171 -5.79 16.26 -18.64
N GLN A 172 -4.77 17.03 -18.23
CA GLN A 172 -4.70 18.47 -18.48
C GLN A 172 -4.62 18.82 -19.98
N SER A 173 -4.10 17.90 -20.79
CA SER A 173 -3.99 18.06 -22.25
C SER A 173 -5.31 17.78 -22.99
N ARG A 174 -6.40 17.48 -22.26
CA ARG A 174 -7.69 17.06 -22.81
C ARG A 174 -8.83 17.96 -22.30
N PRO A 175 -8.98 19.18 -22.84
CA PRO A 175 -9.99 20.14 -22.36
C PRO A 175 -11.45 19.67 -22.54
N PHE A 176 -11.69 18.63 -23.33
CA PHE A 176 -13.01 17.99 -23.43
C PHE A 176 -13.40 17.17 -22.18
N ILE A 177 -12.44 16.91 -21.27
CA ILE A 177 -12.74 16.41 -19.93
C ILE A 177 -13.13 17.61 -19.08
N TRP A 178 -14.43 17.75 -18.80
CA TRP A 178 -14.96 18.96 -18.15
C TRP A 178 -14.54 19.12 -16.69
N GLY A 179 -14.14 18.02 -16.03
CA GLY A 179 -13.70 18.02 -14.65
C GLY A 179 -12.86 16.80 -14.28
N THR A 180 -11.95 16.99 -13.32
CA THR A 180 -11.18 15.90 -12.73
C THR A 180 -11.15 16.05 -11.21
N TYR A 181 -11.56 15.01 -10.50
CA TYR A 181 -11.57 14.97 -9.04
C TYR A 181 -10.62 13.86 -8.59
N ALA A 182 -9.50 14.27 -7.99
CA ALA A 182 -8.54 13.30 -7.50
C ALA A 182 -9.07 12.66 -6.20
N TRP A 183 -9.01 11.32 -6.15
CA TRP A 183 -9.45 10.57 -4.99
C TRP A 183 -8.23 10.23 -4.12
N ASN A 184 -8.04 10.84 -2.96
CA ASN A 184 -8.88 11.86 -2.31
C ASN A 184 -8.00 12.96 -1.70
N MET A 185 -8.58 14.06 -1.26
CA MET A 185 -7.83 15.13 -0.58
C MET A 185 -7.25 14.66 0.76
N PHE A 186 -8.01 13.88 1.53
CA PHE A 186 -7.59 13.36 2.84
C PHE A 186 -7.66 11.84 2.87
N ASP A 187 -6.75 11.21 3.61
CA ASP A 187 -6.96 9.81 4.01
C ASP A 187 -8.27 9.73 4.80
N PHE A 188 -9.00 8.62 4.73
CA PHE A 188 -10.27 8.44 5.44
C PHE A 188 -10.51 6.99 5.85
N ASN A 189 -11.45 6.78 6.78
CA ASN A 189 -11.72 5.46 7.33
C ASN A 189 -12.51 4.58 6.36
N VAL A 190 -12.08 3.32 6.23
CA VAL A 190 -12.88 2.25 5.62
C VAL A 190 -12.71 0.99 6.48
N ALA A 191 -13.56 0.85 7.50
CA ALA A 191 -13.41 -0.12 8.60
C ALA A 191 -13.05 -1.55 8.16
N GLY A 192 -13.62 -2.04 7.06
CA GLY A 192 -13.39 -3.39 6.54
C GLY A 192 -12.04 -3.61 5.84
N TRP A 193 -11.24 -2.57 5.60
CA TRP A 193 -10.02 -2.69 4.81
C TRP A 193 -8.81 -3.10 5.67
N LYS A 194 -7.93 -3.94 5.11
CA LYS A 194 -6.61 -4.28 5.65
C LYS A 194 -5.58 -4.21 4.53
N ARG A 195 -5.16 -3.00 4.17
CA ARG A 195 -4.33 -2.72 2.99
C ARG A 195 -3.37 -1.58 3.33
N GLY A 196 -2.21 -1.50 2.69
CA GLY A 196 -1.29 -0.39 2.91
C GLY A 196 -0.69 -0.31 4.31
N GLY A 197 -0.68 -1.42 5.06
CA GLY A 197 0.00 -1.57 6.35
C GLY A 197 -0.84 -1.22 7.56
N LEU A 198 -1.96 -0.51 7.40
CA LEU A 198 -2.90 -0.19 8.47
C LEU A 198 -4.28 -0.78 8.18
N LYS A 199 -4.99 -1.17 9.25
CA LYS A 199 -6.40 -1.59 9.17
C LYS A 199 -7.29 -0.34 9.16
N GLY A 200 -8.36 -0.38 8.39
CA GLY A 200 -9.43 0.60 8.45
C GLY A 200 -9.14 1.91 7.72
N LEU A 201 -8.10 2.01 6.89
CA LEU A 201 -7.72 3.28 6.27
C LEU A 201 -7.60 3.20 4.74
N ASN A 202 -8.19 4.17 4.06
CA ASN A 202 -7.89 4.47 2.66
C ASN A 202 -6.74 5.48 2.60
N HIS A 203 -5.60 5.04 2.07
CA HIS A 203 -4.34 5.79 2.01
C HIS A 203 -4.19 6.69 0.76
N LYS A 204 -5.27 6.90 -0.01
CA LYS A 204 -5.19 7.70 -1.24
C LYS A 204 -5.17 9.21 -1.04
N GLY A 205 -5.32 9.66 0.21
CA GLY A 205 -5.28 11.07 0.58
C GLY A 205 -4.02 11.78 0.09
N PHE A 206 -4.13 13.05 -0.26
CA PHE A 206 -2.98 13.95 -0.43
C PHE A 206 -2.46 14.44 0.91
N ILE A 207 -3.34 14.44 1.90
CA ILE A 207 -3.09 14.82 3.28
C ILE A 207 -3.50 13.65 4.18
N THR A 208 -2.79 13.45 5.29
CA THR A 208 -3.11 12.39 6.25
C THR A 208 -4.45 12.60 6.93
N TYR A 209 -4.99 11.52 7.52
CA TYR A 209 -6.29 11.50 8.18
C TYR A 209 -6.40 12.51 9.34
N ASP A 210 -5.31 12.73 10.07
CA ASP A 210 -5.21 13.72 11.14
C ASP A 210 -4.95 15.16 10.66
N ARG A 211 -4.88 15.36 9.33
CA ARG A 211 -4.60 16.63 8.64
C ARG A 211 -3.21 17.22 8.91
N LYS A 212 -2.31 16.49 9.60
CA LYS A 212 -1.01 17.03 10.00
C LYS A 212 0.05 16.98 8.91
N HIS A 213 -0.03 16.03 7.99
CA HIS A 213 1.02 15.80 7.01
C HIS A 213 0.50 15.88 5.59
N LYS A 214 1.13 16.75 4.80
CA LYS A 214 0.99 16.81 3.34
C LYS A 214 1.96 15.81 2.70
N LYS A 215 1.45 14.95 1.83
CA LYS A 215 2.23 14.01 1.01
C LYS A 215 2.88 14.74 -0.16
N ASP A 216 3.84 14.12 -0.84
CA ASP A 216 4.48 14.72 -2.01
C ASP A 216 3.46 15.13 -3.09
N VAL A 217 2.45 14.29 -3.34
CA VAL A 217 1.36 14.57 -4.29
C VAL A 217 0.59 15.87 -3.99
N PHE A 218 0.48 16.30 -2.73
CA PHE A 218 -0.13 17.60 -2.40
C PHE A 218 0.66 18.75 -3.04
N TYR A 219 1.99 18.70 -2.95
CA TYR A 219 2.86 19.74 -3.50
C TYR A 219 2.95 19.68 -5.02
N PHE A 220 2.79 18.49 -5.60
CA PHE A 220 2.63 18.33 -7.05
C PHE A 220 1.44 19.15 -7.57
N TYR A 221 0.24 18.92 -7.01
CA TYR A 221 -0.93 19.69 -7.40
C TYR A 221 -0.83 21.17 -7.01
N LYS A 222 -0.24 21.50 -5.85
CA LYS A 222 -0.01 22.90 -5.47
C LYS A 222 0.85 23.63 -6.50
N ALA A 223 1.91 23.01 -7.01
CA ALA A 223 2.77 23.59 -8.04
C ALA A 223 2.03 23.75 -9.39
N ASN A 224 1.12 22.83 -9.74
CA ASN A 224 0.36 22.90 -10.98
C ASN A 224 -0.84 23.86 -10.94
N TRP A 225 -1.48 24.02 -9.77
CA TRP A 225 -2.77 24.71 -9.67
C TRP A 225 -2.72 26.02 -8.89
N SER A 226 -1.74 26.23 -8.01
CA SER A 226 -1.64 27.46 -7.24
C SER A 226 -0.87 28.54 -7.99
N LYS A 227 -1.30 29.79 -7.78
CA LYS A 227 -0.54 31.00 -8.16
C LYS A 227 0.51 31.38 -7.13
N ASP A 228 0.41 30.87 -5.89
CA ASP A 228 1.42 31.09 -4.86
C ASP A 228 2.73 30.41 -5.25
N PRO A 229 3.91 30.99 -4.96
CA PRO A 229 5.16 30.32 -5.29
C PRO A 229 5.33 29.01 -4.50
N VAL A 230 5.75 27.96 -5.20
CA VAL A 230 5.96 26.61 -4.66
C VAL A 230 7.37 26.15 -5.01
N LEU A 231 8.10 25.66 -4.02
CA LEU A 231 9.33 24.89 -4.20
C LEU A 231 9.31 23.74 -3.18
N HIS A 232 9.25 22.50 -3.67
CA HIS A 232 9.21 21.31 -2.82
C HIS A 232 10.14 20.22 -3.36
N LEU A 233 11.17 19.89 -2.60
CA LEU A 233 11.98 18.70 -2.82
C LEU A 233 11.17 17.47 -2.43
N THR A 234 11.02 16.53 -3.37
CA THR A 234 10.23 15.30 -3.16
C THR A 234 11.02 14.26 -2.37
N SER A 235 10.33 13.22 -1.91
CA SER A 235 10.90 12.04 -1.26
C SER A 235 11.72 12.34 0.00
N LYS A 236 11.47 13.45 0.71
CA LYS A 236 12.19 13.79 1.95
C LYS A 236 12.04 12.75 3.06
N ARG A 237 11.00 11.92 3.00
CA ARG A 237 10.76 10.79 3.92
C ARG A 237 11.59 9.55 3.56
N LEU A 238 12.08 9.42 2.33
CA LEU A 238 13.05 8.39 1.96
C LEU A 238 14.42 8.78 2.56
N LYS A 239 14.81 8.09 3.64
CA LYS A 239 16.03 8.44 4.40
C LYS A 239 17.27 7.69 3.95
N LYS A 240 17.12 6.54 3.28
CA LYS A 240 18.25 5.68 2.89
C LYS A 240 18.05 5.11 1.50
N VAL A 241 19.16 4.93 0.79
CA VAL A 241 19.25 4.20 -0.49
C VAL A 241 20.48 3.29 -0.48
N ASP A 242 20.42 2.22 -1.26
CA ASP A 242 21.48 1.22 -1.40
C ASP A 242 22.27 1.35 -2.71
N ILE A 243 21.96 2.35 -3.53
CA ILE A 243 22.62 2.62 -4.81
C ILE A 243 23.35 3.98 -4.80
N PRO A 244 24.50 4.10 -5.48
CA PRO A 244 25.36 5.28 -5.42
C PRO A 244 24.88 6.44 -6.31
N LYS A 245 23.96 6.20 -7.23
CA LYS A 245 23.39 7.21 -8.13
C LYS A 245 21.89 7.13 -8.09
N ILE A 246 21.24 8.28 -7.94
CA ILE A 246 19.77 8.37 -7.89
C ILE A 246 19.26 9.54 -8.72
N ASP A 247 18.00 9.45 -9.11
CA ASP A 247 17.24 10.56 -9.63
C ASP A 247 16.76 11.42 -8.45
N ILE A 248 16.91 12.74 -8.59
CA ILE A 248 16.39 13.72 -7.64
C ILE A 248 15.27 14.50 -8.33
N LYS A 249 14.15 14.70 -7.62
CA LYS A 249 12.95 15.33 -8.16
C LYS A 249 12.41 16.42 -7.24
N ALA A 250 11.95 17.51 -7.82
CA ALA A 250 11.25 18.60 -7.13
C ALA A 250 9.98 19.01 -7.87
N TYR A 251 9.01 19.57 -7.14
CA TYR A 251 7.84 20.25 -7.71
C TYR A 251 7.96 21.75 -7.48
N SER A 252 7.70 22.54 -8.52
CA SER A 252 7.84 24.00 -8.44
C SER A 252 7.10 24.71 -9.57
N ASN A 253 6.53 25.88 -9.29
CA ASN A 253 6.00 26.78 -10.33
C ASN A 253 6.97 27.91 -10.71
N PHE A 254 8.18 27.95 -10.14
CA PHE A 254 9.28 28.74 -10.71
C PHE A 254 9.74 28.17 -12.04
N GLU A 255 10.18 29.03 -12.96
CA GLU A 255 10.70 28.60 -14.28
C GLU A 255 11.94 27.72 -14.17
N LYS A 256 12.82 28.02 -13.21
CA LYS A 256 14.13 27.37 -13.05
C LYS A 256 14.42 27.04 -11.60
N VAL A 257 14.82 25.80 -11.35
CA VAL A 257 15.24 25.29 -10.03
C VAL A 257 16.67 24.80 -10.14
N THR A 258 17.50 25.07 -9.11
CA THR A 258 18.90 24.61 -9.03
C THR A 258 19.07 23.58 -7.94
N LEU A 259 19.67 22.44 -8.27
CA LEU A 259 20.05 21.40 -7.33
C LEU A 259 21.48 21.60 -6.82
N LYS A 260 21.66 21.47 -5.51
CA LYS A 260 22.96 21.34 -4.85
C LYS A 260 23.01 20.02 -4.08
N VAL A 261 24.16 19.35 -4.12
CA VAL A 261 24.46 18.17 -3.32
C VAL A 261 25.76 18.40 -2.57
N ASN A 262 25.72 18.30 -1.25
CA ASN A 262 26.86 18.55 -0.36
C ASN A 262 27.53 19.92 -0.62
N GLY A 263 26.72 20.96 -0.83
CA GLY A 263 27.17 22.32 -1.12
C GLY A 263 27.61 22.56 -2.57
N LYS A 264 27.82 21.50 -3.38
CA LYS A 264 28.20 21.62 -4.80
C LYS A 264 26.95 21.75 -5.68
N ILE A 265 26.93 22.75 -6.55
CA ILE A 265 25.90 22.88 -7.60
C ILE A 265 26.02 21.71 -8.56
N ILE A 266 24.93 20.96 -8.72
CA ILE A 266 24.82 19.88 -9.72
C ILE A 266 24.34 20.44 -11.05
N GLY A 267 23.37 21.37 -11.00
CA GLY A 267 22.86 22.04 -12.19
C GLY A 267 21.47 22.61 -11.97
N ALA A 268 21.05 23.44 -12.90
CA ALA A 268 19.70 23.98 -12.93
C ALA A 268 18.85 23.28 -13.99
N GLN A 269 17.55 23.13 -13.73
CA GLN A 269 16.58 22.50 -14.61
C GLN A 269 15.36 23.42 -14.78
N THR A 270 14.67 23.25 -15.90
CA THR A 270 13.31 23.75 -16.13
C THR A 270 12.32 22.62 -15.91
N GLY A 271 11.10 22.95 -15.48
CA GLY A 271 10.04 21.97 -15.25
C GLY A 271 9.52 21.40 -16.57
N ASN A 272 8.96 20.20 -16.54
CA ASN A 272 8.16 19.67 -17.64
C ASN A 272 6.77 20.34 -17.70
N SER A 273 5.88 19.84 -18.56
CA SER A 273 4.51 20.35 -18.76
C SER A 273 3.64 20.33 -17.49
N VAL A 274 4.07 19.61 -16.45
CA VAL A 274 3.37 19.46 -15.16
C VAL A 274 4.24 19.85 -13.97
N HIS A 275 5.14 20.83 -14.15
CA HIS A 275 5.92 21.44 -13.08
C HIS A 275 6.82 20.45 -12.28
N VAL A 276 7.27 19.38 -12.94
CA VAL A 276 8.21 18.41 -12.38
C VAL A 276 9.63 18.72 -12.86
N PHE A 277 10.55 18.86 -11.92
CA PHE A 277 11.98 19.08 -12.15
C PHE A 277 12.74 17.81 -11.81
N LYS A 278 13.60 17.32 -12.70
CA LYS A 278 14.34 16.07 -12.51
C LYS A 278 15.81 16.23 -12.85
N TRP A 279 16.67 15.72 -11.98
CA TRP A 279 18.09 15.50 -12.23
C TRP A 279 18.36 14.01 -12.16
N SER A 280 18.84 13.43 -13.26
CA SER A 280 19.10 11.99 -13.34
C SER A 280 20.52 11.65 -12.90
N ASP A 281 20.70 10.41 -12.40
CA ASP A 281 22.02 9.82 -12.11
C ASP A 281 22.92 10.66 -11.18
N VAL A 282 22.32 11.38 -10.23
CA VAL A 282 23.03 12.22 -9.27
C VAL A 282 23.84 11.34 -8.32
N ALA A 283 25.16 11.51 -8.34
CA ALA A 283 26.08 10.72 -7.52
C ALA A 283 26.04 11.12 -6.03
N LEU A 284 25.99 10.11 -5.17
CA LEU A 284 26.01 10.23 -3.71
C LEU A 284 27.35 9.75 -3.15
N LYS A 285 27.85 10.42 -2.11
CA LYS A 285 28.95 9.90 -1.28
C LYS A 285 28.41 8.86 -0.32
N LYS A 286 29.20 7.82 0.00
CA LYS A 286 28.84 6.87 1.07
C LYS A 286 28.58 7.64 2.37
N GLY A 287 27.49 7.30 3.06
CA GLY A 287 27.04 8.01 4.26
C GLY A 287 26.06 9.14 3.94
N LYS A 288 26.09 10.21 4.75
CA LYS A 288 25.12 11.33 4.66
C LYS A 288 25.41 12.21 3.46
N ASN A 289 24.36 12.58 2.73
CA ASN A 289 24.37 13.55 1.65
C ASN A 289 23.32 14.62 1.91
N GLN A 290 23.71 15.89 1.85
CA GLN A 290 22.78 17.02 1.90
C GLN A 290 22.27 17.31 0.50
N ILE A 291 20.96 17.22 0.31
CA ILE A 291 20.27 17.52 -0.94
C ILE A 291 19.50 18.82 -0.75
N GLU A 292 19.72 19.79 -1.62
CA GLU A 292 19.09 21.11 -1.55
C GLU A 292 18.62 21.54 -2.94
N VAL A 293 17.43 22.12 -3.00
CA VAL A 293 16.94 22.84 -4.18
C VAL A 293 16.70 24.30 -3.84
N THR A 294 16.97 25.18 -4.80
CA THR A 294 16.75 26.63 -4.71
C THR A 294 16.12 27.16 -5.98
N ALA A 295 15.34 28.24 -5.88
CA ALA A 295 14.70 28.90 -7.03
C ALA A 295 14.60 30.42 -6.78
N GLY A 296 14.37 31.22 -7.83
CA GLY A 296 14.18 32.68 -7.71
C GLY A 296 15.21 33.37 -6.81
N ASP A 297 14.74 34.16 -5.83
CA ASP A 297 15.56 34.60 -4.70
C ASP A 297 15.94 33.40 -3.83
N GLN A 298 17.16 32.89 -4.05
CA GLN A 298 17.67 31.68 -3.41
C GLN A 298 17.79 31.79 -1.89
N LYS A 299 17.80 33.01 -1.30
CA LYS A 299 17.78 33.18 0.16
C LYS A 299 16.39 32.90 0.72
N LYS A 300 15.35 33.20 -0.05
CA LYS A 300 13.95 32.99 0.33
C LYS A 300 13.43 31.61 -0.04
N TRP A 301 13.75 31.13 -1.24
CA TRP A 301 13.20 29.89 -1.78
C TRP A 301 14.23 28.78 -1.81
N ARG A 302 14.22 27.99 -0.73
CA ARG A 302 15.10 26.86 -0.49
C ARG A 302 14.34 25.72 0.18
N ASP A 303 14.56 24.50 -0.28
CA ASP A 303 14.09 23.28 0.40
C ASP A 303 15.20 22.22 0.40
N ALA A 304 15.30 21.44 1.48
CA ALA A 304 16.42 20.54 1.68
C ALA A 304 16.07 19.29 2.51
N THR A 305 16.87 18.24 2.34
CA THR A 305 16.83 17.03 3.15
C THR A 305 18.20 16.37 3.23
N THR A 306 18.36 15.46 4.19
CA THR A 306 19.51 14.57 4.27
C THR A 306 19.11 13.17 3.81
N LEU A 307 19.89 12.60 2.89
CA LEU A 307 19.77 11.22 2.41
C LEU A 307 21.03 10.44 2.73
N VAL A 308 20.89 9.20 3.21
CA VAL A 308 22.03 8.32 3.46
C VAL A 308 22.17 7.31 2.32
N TYR A 309 23.35 7.28 1.69
CA TYR A 309 23.73 6.16 0.83
C TYR A 309 24.49 5.12 1.65
N ASP A 310 23.91 3.93 1.80
CA ASP A 310 24.52 2.79 2.48
C ASP A 310 24.50 1.56 1.56
N PRO A 311 25.65 1.16 0.97
CA PRO A 311 25.70 -0.01 0.09
C PRO A 311 25.30 -1.32 0.78
N ASN A 312 25.34 -1.37 2.11
CA ASN A 312 25.00 -2.55 2.90
C ASN A 312 23.57 -2.51 3.46
N LEU A 313 22.74 -1.53 3.06
CA LEU A 313 21.40 -1.33 3.60
C LEU A 313 20.55 -2.59 3.58
N LYS A 314 20.51 -3.31 2.45
CA LYS A 314 19.75 -4.57 2.33
C LYS A 314 20.18 -5.59 3.36
N GLN A 315 21.49 -5.77 3.56
CA GLN A 315 22.02 -6.71 4.54
C GLN A 315 21.66 -6.29 5.97
N HIS A 316 21.73 -4.99 6.28
CA HIS A 316 21.30 -4.47 7.57
C HIS A 316 19.80 -4.71 7.81
N GLU A 317 18.94 -4.49 6.82
CA GLU A 317 17.50 -4.75 6.91
C GLU A 317 17.19 -6.25 7.09
N LEU A 318 17.90 -7.12 6.36
CA LEU A 318 17.84 -8.58 6.54
C LEU A 318 18.21 -8.97 7.98
N ASN A 319 19.31 -8.41 8.51
CA ASN A 319 19.76 -8.69 9.88
C ASN A 319 18.76 -8.18 10.93
N GLU A 320 18.16 -7.01 10.74
CA GLU A 320 17.13 -6.47 11.65
C GLU A 320 15.82 -7.28 11.58
N LYS A 321 15.42 -7.72 10.39
CA LYS A 321 14.27 -8.64 10.24
C LYS A 321 14.53 -9.94 11.00
N ARG A 322 15.74 -10.50 10.87
CA ARG A 322 16.18 -11.67 11.64
C ARG A 322 16.12 -11.42 13.14
N LYS A 323 16.48 -10.24 13.66
CA LYS A 323 16.34 -9.92 15.10
C LYS A 323 14.88 -9.88 15.57
N ARG A 324 14.00 -9.22 14.81
CA ARG A 324 12.58 -9.02 15.19
C ARG A 324 11.77 -10.31 15.20
N VAL A 325 12.14 -11.25 14.34
CA VAL A 325 11.56 -12.59 14.23
C VAL A 325 11.75 -13.39 15.52
N LYS A 326 12.83 -13.17 16.27
CA LYS A 326 13.17 -13.98 17.44
C LYS A 326 12.40 -13.60 18.72
N LYS A 327 11.06 -13.47 18.67
CA LYS A 327 10.27 -13.09 19.85
C LYS A 327 10.26 -14.24 20.87
N GLY A 328 11.23 -14.24 21.78
CA GLY A 328 11.43 -15.28 22.81
C GLY A 328 12.76 -16.04 22.70
N PHE A 329 13.53 -15.80 21.63
CA PHE A 329 14.83 -16.42 21.41
C PHE A 329 15.89 -15.34 21.12
N ASP A 330 17.12 -15.45 21.63
CA ASP A 330 18.18 -14.47 21.33
C ASP A 330 19.03 -14.92 20.14
N VAL A 331 19.31 -16.21 20.06
CA VAL A 331 20.15 -16.82 19.03
C VAL A 331 19.52 -18.13 18.58
N VAL A 332 19.47 -18.34 17.27
CA VAL A 332 19.09 -19.60 16.65
C VAL A 332 20.28 -20.07 15.85
N LEU A 333 20.77 -21.27 16.16
CA LEU A 333 21.87 -21.91 15.43
C LEU A 333 21.37 -23.23 14.88
N ALA A 334 21.86 -23.63 13.72
CA ALA A 334 21.63 -24.97 13.21
C ALA A 334 22.96 -25.63 12.86
N SER A 335 22.98 -26.96 12.94
CA SER A 335 24.11 -27.77 12.47
C SER A 335 24.36 -27.65 10.96
N GLU A 336 23.32 -27.24 10.24
CA GLU A 336 23.26 -27.12 8.78
C GLU A 336 21.94 -26.42 8.41
N GLU A 337 21.92 -25.69 7.30
CA GLU A 337 20.70 -25.08 6.77
C GLU A 337 20.74 -24.98 5.24
N ASP A 338 19.57 -25.09 4.62
CA ASP A 338 19.36 -24.80 3.22
C ASP A 338 19.29 -23.28 2.97
N GLN A 339 19.89 -22.80 1.88
CA GLN A 339 19.98 -21.36 1.57
C GLN A 339 18.62 -20.66 1.50
N LYS A 340 17.54 -21.40 1.21
CA LYS A 340 16.17 -20.85 1.12
C LYS A 340 15.35 -21.10 2.38
N ASN A 341 15.83 -21.94 3.31
CA ASN A 341 15.09 -22.42 4.48
C ASN A 341 16.01 -22.41 5.72
N ILE A 342 16.38 -21.20 6.14
CA ILE A 342 17.35 -20.94 7.22
C ILE A 342 16.78 -21.26 8.61
N ALA A 343 17.65 -21.41 9.61
CA ALA A 343 17.27 -21.82 10.97
C ALA A 343 16.24 -20.87 11.63
N GLU A 344 16.31 -19.57 11.34
CA GLU A 344 15.39 -18.58 11.91
C GLU A 344 13.93 -18.76 11.49
N TYR A 345 13.67 -19.42 10.35
CA TYR A 345 12.32 -19.73 9.90
C TYR A 345 11.63 -20.83 10.71
N ALA A 346 12.31 -21.43 11.69
CA ALA A 346 11.66 -22.31 12.66
C ALA A 346 11.09 -21.53 13.86
N VAL A 347 11.26 -20.22 13.94
CA VAL A 347 10.79 -19.40 15.08
C VAL A 347 10.26 -18.04 14.62
N ASP A 348 9.84 -17.90 13.35
CA ASP A 348 9.40 -16.63 12.77
C ASP A 348 7.91 -16.37 12.83
N ASN A 349 7.17 -17.30 13.46
CA ASN A 349 5.73 -17.25 13.65
C ASN A 349 4.99 -17.11 12.30
N ASP A 350 5.57 -17.68 11.23
CA ASP A 350 4.97 -17.82 9.92
C ASP A 350 4.98 -19.32 9.53
N PRO A 351 3.83 -20.01 9.64
CA PRO A 351 3.76 -21.45 9.36
C PRO A 351 4.04 -21.80 7.88
N ASN A 352 4.20 -20.82 7.00
CA ASN A 352 4.51 -21.03 5.58
C ASN A 352 6.02 -21.05 5.30
N THR A 353 6.84 -20.57 6.23
CA THR A 353 8.30 -20.70 6.22
C THR A 353 8.70 -21.95 7.02
N ARG A 354 9.97 -22.34 6.88
CA ARG A 354 10.56 -23.44 7.64
C ARG A 354 12.08 -23.38 7.65
N TRP A 355 12.69 -23.93 8.70
CA TRP A 355 14.07 -24.39 8.64
C TRP A 355 14.14 -25.76 7.94
N SER A 356 15.16 -25.98 7.13
CA SER A 356 15.46 -27.33 6.61
C SER A 356 16.95 -27.65 6.54
N ALA A 357 17.26 -28.94 6.68
CA ALA A 357 18.62 -29.51 6.57
C ALA A 357 18.57 -30.87 5.88
N LYS A 358 19.56 -31.20 5.04
CA LYS A 358 19.57 -32.41 4.19
C LYS A 358 20.39 -33.54 4.81
N LYS A 359 20.22 -33.81 6.11
CA LYS A 359 20.88 -34.96 6.75
C LYS A 359 20.11 -35.47 7.96
N LYS A 360 20.33 -36.76 8.26
CA LYS A 360 19.94 -37.33 9.55
C LYS A 360 20.83 -36.77 10.65
N GLY A 361 20.25 -36.53 11.82
CA GLY A 361 20.95 -35.99 12.98
C GLY A 361 21.18 -34.48 12.92
N ALA A 362 20.56 -33.77 11.97
CA ALA A 362 20.57 -32.31 11.96
C ALA A 362 19.88 -31.77 13.21
N TRP A 363 20.44 -30.71 13.78
CA TRP A 363 19.90 -30.07 14.97
C TRP A 363 19.74 -28.57 14.80
N ILE A 364 18.74 -28.03 15.50
CA ILE A 364 18.55 -26.60 15.74
C ILE A 364 18.69 -26.34 17.25
N ARG A 365 19.41 -25.28 17.60
CA ARG A 365 19.64 -24.80 18.96
C ARG A 365 18.98 -23.43 19.09
N LEU A 366 18.21 -23.27 20.16
CA LEU A 366 17.46 -22.08 20.49
C LEU A 366 17.96 -21.54 21.83
N ASP A 367 18.45 -20.29 21.87
CA ASP A 367 18.80 -19.57 23.11
C ASP A 367 17.59 -18.78 23.59
N LEU A 368 17.12 -19.04 24.82
CA LEU A 368 15.97 -18.41 25.47
C LEU A 368 16.29 -17.04 26.11
N SER A 369 17.48 -16.48 25.85
CA SER A 369 18.06 -15.25 26.42
C SER A 369 18.45 -15.31 27.89
N LYS A 370 17.64 -16.00 28.69
CA LYS A 370 17.83 -16.21 30.13
C LYS A 370 17.37 -17.60 30.51
N GLU A 371 17.79 -18.08 31.68
CA GLU A 371 17.23 -19.31 32.23
C GLU A 371 15.74 -19.15 32.52
N ARG A 372 14.96 -20.16 32.13
CA ARG A 372 13.50 -20.23 32.32
C ARG A 372 13.10 -21.66 32.72
N ALA A 373 12.03 -21.76 33.50
CA ALA A 373 11.36 -23.03 33.72
C ALA A 373 10.57 -23.41 32.46
N LEU A 374 10.69 -24.65 32.01
CA LEU A 374 10.00 -25.17 30.84
C LEU A 374 9.55 -26.61 31.12
N ASP A 375 8.28 -26.90 30.93
CA ASP A 375 7.71 -28.24 31.08
C ASP A 375 7.32 -28.88 29.74
N SER A 376 7.37 -28.10 28.66
CA SER A 376 6.92 -28.50 27.34
C SER A 376 7.36 -27.51 26.27
N LEU A 377 7.31 -27.94 25.01
CA LEU A 377 7.32 -27.05 23.84
C LEU A 377 6.45 -27.64 22.74
N SER A 378 6.10 -26.84 21.75
CA SER A 378 5.42 -27.31 20.56
C SER A 378 6.30 -27.22 19.32
N VAL A 379 6.22 -28.22 18.45
CA VAL A 379 6.90 -28.21 17.14
C VAL A 379 5.86 -28.40 16.05
N GLN A 380 5.84 -27.48 15.09
CA GLN A 380 5.09 -27.62 13.84
C GLN A 380 6.01 -28.20 12.78
N TRP A 381 5.66 -29.39 12.30
CA TRP A 381 6.44 -30.10 11.30
C TRP A 381 5.95 -29.73 9.89
N TYR A 382 6.89 -29.50 8.97
CA TYR A 382 6.53 -29.30 7.57
C TYR A 382 5.91 -30.57 7.00
N LYS A 383 4.72 -30.43 6.40
CA LYS A 383 3.93 -31.55 5.89
C LYS A 383 3.65 -32.60 6.98
N GLY A 384 3.30 -32.15 8.18
CA GLY A 384 3.07 -33.00 9.35
C GLY A 384 1.87 -33.95 9.23
N LYS A 385 1.00 -33.81 8.22
CA LYS A 385 0.00 -34.84 7.84
C LYS A 385 0.55 -35.92 6.90
N GLU A 386 1.57 -35.59 6.11
CA GLU A 386 2.16 -36.49 5.11
C GLU A 386 3.47 -37.12 5.58
N ARG A 387 4.10 -36.58 6.64
CA ARG A 387 5.42 -36.97 7.11
C ARG A 387 5.45 -37.18 8.62
N LYS A 388 6.21 -38.19 9.05
CA LYS A 388 6.58 -38.45 10.43
C LYS A 388 8.08 -38.21 10.59
N TYR A 389 8.44 -37.42 11.58
CA TYR A 389 9.83 -37.09 11.91
C TYR A 389 10.22 -37.85 13.17
N GLU A 390 11.40 -38.45 13.17
CA GLU A 390 12.01 -39.01 14.38
C GLU A 390 12.98 -37.98 14.94
N PHE A 391 12.87 -37.67 16.24
CA PHE A 391 13.60 -36.57 16.83
C PHE A 391 13.74 -36.70 18.35
N SER A 392 14.65 -35.92 18.91
CA SER A 392 14.75 -35.70 20.34
C SER A 392 14.85 -34.21 20.69
N ILE A 393 14.41 -33.89 21.90
CA ILE A 393 14.51 -32.57 22.52
C ILE A 393 15.46 -32.69 23.70
N ALA A 394 16.49 -31.85 23.71
CA ALA A 394 17.40 -31.72 24.84
C ALA A 394 17.46 -30.27 25.30
N TYR A 395 17.80 -30.07 26.57
CA TYR A 395 17.99 -28.76 27.16
C TYR A 395 19.40 -28.60 27.73
N SER A 396 19.80 -27.35 27.98
CA SER A 396 21.11 -27.01 28.54
C SER A 396 21.07 -25.63 29.21
N THR A 397 21.81 -25.46 30.31
CA THR A 397 22.02 -24.16 30.96
C THR A 397 23.28 -23.44 30.44
N ASP A 398 24.29 -24.20 30.02
CA ASP A 398 25.62 -23.70 29.59
C ASP A 398 25.81 -23.69 28.05
N GLY A 399 24.98 -24.43 27.32
CA GLY A 399 25.06 -24.63 25.87
C GLY A 399 26.04 -25.72 25.43
N ASN A 400 26.72 -26.38 26.37
CA ASN A 400 27.75 -27.39 26.13
C ASN A 400 27.28 -28.77 26.60
N SER A 401 26.69 -28.84 27.80
CA SER A 401 26.17 -30.06 28.42
C SER A 401 24.68 -30.18 28.14
N TRP A 402 24.25 -31.28 27.52
CA TRP A 402 22.87 -31.45 27.03
C TRP A 402 22.19 -32.64 27.72
N ILE A 403 21.01 -32.40 28.29
CA ILE A 403 20.17 -33.43 28.90
C ILE A 403 18.94 -33.62 28.02
N GLU A 404 18.69 -34.84 27.56
CA GLU A 404 17.51 -35.19 26.77
C GLU A 404 16.27 -35.25 27.66
N VAL A 405 15.19 -34.62 27.22
CA VAL A 405 13.89 -34.56 27.92
C VAL A 405 12.75 -35.20 27.14
N PHE A 406 12.98 -35.47 25.86
CA PHE A 406 12.02 -36.16 25.00
C PHE A 406 12.76 -36.85 23.85
N SER A 407 12.32 -38.05 23.49
CA SER A 407 12.73 -38.74 22.27
C SER A 407 11.54 -39.52 21.71
N GLY A 408 11.28 -39.38 20.41
CA GLY A 408 10.11 -40.01 19.80
C GLY A 408 9.88 -39.60 18.36
N LYS A 409 8.62 -39.75 17.94
CA LYS A 409 8.18 -39.44 16.57
C LYS A 409 7.06 -38.42 16.59
N SER A 410 7.02 -37.55 15.58
CA SER A 410 5.86 -36.69 15.33
C SER A 410 4.64 -37.52 14.92
N SER A 411 3.44 -36.98 15.13
CA SER A 411 2.19 -37.73 14.98
C SER A 411 1.93 -38.22 13.55
N GLY A 412 2.32 -37.42 12.56
CA GLY A 412 1.94 -37.64 11.17
C GLY A 412 0.46 -37.34 10.89
N LYS A 413 -0.23 -36.59 11.76
CA LYS A 413 -1.69 -36.37 11.71
C LYS A 413 -2.10 -34.90 11.60
N ALA A 414 -1.20 -33.94 11.83
CA ALA A 414 -1.52 -32.53 11.86
C ALA A 414 -0.45 -31.68 11.15
N ASN A 415 -0.90 -30.64 10.45
CA ASN A 415 -0.03 -29.55 9.96
C ASN A 415 0.02 -28.40 10.98
N GLN A 416 -0.50 -28.62 12.19
CA GLN A 416 -0.52 -27.66 13.30
C GLN A 416 0.59 -28.02 14.29
N PRO A 417 1.02 -27.09 15.17
CA PRO A 417 2.00 -27.38 16.21
C PRO A 417 1.57 -28.55 17.10
N GLU A 418 2.48 -29.50 17.31
CA GLU A 418 2.30 -30.62 18.23
C GLU A 418 3.01 -30.33 19.54
N LYS A 419 2.34 -30.47 20.68
CA LYS A 419 2.93 -30.27 22.02
C LYS A 419 3.68 -31.52 22.48
N TYR A 420 4.90 -31.34 22.96
CA TYR A 420 5.74 -32.36 23.59
C TYR A 420 6.05 -31.93 25.02
N SER A 421 5.50 -32.66 25.99
CA SER A 421 5.73 -32.43 27.41
C SER A 421 6.98 -33.17 27.88
N PHE A 422 7.68 -32.57 28.84
CA PHE A 422 8.79 -33.17 29.55
C PHE A 422 8.25 -33.93 30.76
N SER A 423 9.00 -34.91 31.27
CA SER A 423 8.60 -35.69 32.44
C SER A 423 8.48 -34.82 33.70
N GLU A 424 9.32 -33.80 33.82
CA GLU A 424 9.34 -32.82 34.91
C GLU A 424 9.71 -31.43 34.35
N PRO A 425 9.27 -30.32 34.98
CA PRO A 425 9.73 -28.99 34.61
C PRO A 425 11.25 -28.85 34.74
N VAL A 426 11.91 -28.32 33.71
CA VAL A 426 13.37 -28.11 33.69
C VAL A 426 13.70 -26.62 33.69
N LYS A 427 14.77 -26.25 34.40
CA LYS A 427 15.35 -24.90 34.31
C LYS A 427 16.40 -24.89 33.21
N THR A 428 16.19 -24.09 32.17
CA THR A 428 17.04 -24.12 30.98
C THR A 428 17.20 -22.75 30.32
N ARG A 429 18.34 -22.52 29.68
CA ARG A 429 18.56 -21.38 28.77
C ARG A 429 18.57 -21.80 27.30
N TYR A 430 18.97 -23.03 27.00
CA TYR A 430 19.07 -23.51 25.63
C TYR A 430 18.20 -24.74 25.41
N ILE A 431 17.56 -24.80 24.25
CA ILE A 431 16.86 -25.99 23.76
C ILE A 431 17.53 -26.45 22.47
N ARG A 432 17.67 -27.75 22.29
CA ARG A 432 18.11 -28.37 21.04
C ARG A 432 17.09 -29.39 20.59
N ILE A 433 16.63 -29.24 19.35
CA ILE A 433 15.81 -30.23 18.67
C ILE A 433 16.69 -30.90 17.63
N LYS A 434 16.96 -32.19 17.80
CA LYS A 434 17.75 -33.00 16.86
C LYS A 434 16.82 -33.96 16.15
N SER A 435 16.80 -33.95 14.83
CA SER A 435 15.94 -34.82 14.02
C SER A 435 16.76 -35.78 13.17
N ASN A 436 16.33 -37.04 13.11
CA ASN A 436 16.90 -38.12 12.30
C ASN A 436 16.25 -38.21 10.91
N GLY A 437 15.67 -37.10 10.43
CA GLY A 437 14.95 -37.02 9.17
C GLY A 437 13.47 -37.43 9.27
N SER A 438 12.84 -37.55 8.11
CA SER A 438 11.44 -38.01 7.98
C SER A 438 11.39 -39.47 7.55
N ASN A 439 10.20 -40.08 7.67
CA ASN A 439 9.88 -41.37 7.06
C ASN A 439 9.94 -41.36 5.51
N VAL A 440 10.03 -40.19 4.85
CA VAL A 440 10.07 -40.08 3.38
C VAL A 440 11.50 -39.89 2.86
N ASN A 441 12.34 -39.16 3.59
CA ASN A 441 13.69 -38.80 3.17
C ASN A 441 14.53 -38.30 4.37
N PRO A 442 15.87 -38.21 4.24
CA PRO A 442 16.73 -37.80 5.36
C PRO A 442 16.62 -36.33 5.76
N TRP A 443 15.70 -35.55 5.19
CA TRP A 443 15.59 -34.13 5.53
C TRP A 443 14.87 -33.89 6.85
N THR A 444 15.41 -32.97 7.64
CA THR A 444 14.70 -32.32 8.73
C THR A 444 14.00 -31.08 8.20
N ASN A 445 12.73 -30.88 8.57
CA ASN A 445 11.98 -29.68 8.22
C ASN A 445 11.08 -29.27 9.40
N ILE A 446 11.41 -28.14 10.03
CA ILE A 446 10.62 -27.58 11.14
C ILE A 446 10.05 -26.25 10.67
N SER A 447 8.71 -26.15 10.65
CA SER A 447 8.01 -24.91 10.31
C SER A 447 8.00 -23.94 11.49
N GLU A 448 7.69 -24.41 12.70
CA GLU A 448 7.68 -23.54 13.89
C GLU A 448 8.09 -24.30 15.15
N VAL A 449 8.73 -23.62 16.08
CA VAL A 449 8.98 -24.04 17.45
C VAL A 449 8.36 -23.00 18.36
N ILE A 450 7.39 -23.42 19.15
CA ILE A 450 6.57 -22.55 19.98
C ILE A 450 6.81 -22.94 21.43
N LEU A 451 7.22 -21.96 22.24
CA LEU A 451 7.26 -22.13 23.68
C LEU A 451 5.86 -21.91 24.25
N PRO A 452 5.47 -22.60 25.33
CA PRO A 452 4.26 -22.26 26.07
C PRO A 452 4.29 -20.78 26.46
N SER A 453 3.14 -20.12 26.33
CA SER A 453 2.97 -18.76 26.84
C SER A 453 3.19 -18.76 28.35
N LEU A 454 4.10 -17.90 28.82
CA LEU A 454 4.25 -17.58 30.24
C LEU A 454 2.98 -16.98 30.83
#